data_AF-A0A0D7KTM8-F1
#
_entry.id   AF-A0A0D7KTM8-F1
#
_cell.length_a   1.000
_cell.length_b   1.000
_cell.length_c   1.000
_cell.angle_alpha   90.00
_cell.angle_beta   90.00
_cell.angle_gamma   90.00
#
_symmetry.space_group_name_H-M   'P 1'
#
loop_
_entity.id
_entity.type
_entity.pdbx_description
1 polymer ?
#
loop_
_entity_poly.entity_id
_entity_poly.type
_entity_poly.pdbx_seq_one_letter_code
_entity_poly.pdbx_strand_id
1 'polypeptide(L)'
;MLLKHNFSKVLVVFLAFLLIFSGLVTPSSIKAEVLDKLNGVEVLANNEKEIRLKVEVDGLIGVLVQDQATRKLTMTTFETTKSSPNLFSANFLNNENVHQYSLRLNDFTDNGAHITIQDQKTGEIATYNPDENVSSFIWVIPLIEVVGAKLIEALLLVTAVVAINGMDFAKTDSIAAELRNNQKYDHYYAKIMQKDVWIGSAISESVAVTRLGSFNGDSNVTGNDVWSRSMSKAALVAKKAGGGKEPIGPEIEKEGLGFGYYYHYHTWNRVGGHSFF
;
A
#
# COMPACT_ATOMS: atom_id res chain seq x y z
N MET A 1 -11.98 -35.77 11.64
CA MET A 1 -12.71 -34.81 12.51
C MET A 1 -11.75 -33.75 13.11
N LEU A 2 -10.87 -33.15 12.29
CA LEU A 2 -9.84 -32.18 12.74
C LEU A 2 -9.91 -30.83 12.01
N LEU A 3 -10.71 -30.71 10.92
CA LEU A 3 -10.83 -29.47 10.16
C LEU A 3 -11.78 -28.43 10.79
N LYS A 4 -12.70 -28.84 11.68
CA LYS A 4 -13.67 -27.91 12.28
C LYS A 4 -13.09 -27.00 13.35
N HIS A 5 -11.96 -27.36 13.96
CA HIS A 5 -11.42 -26.63 15.12
C HIS A 5 -10.48 -25.46 14.76
N ASN A 6 -9.99 -25.43 13.51
CA ASN A 6 -9.15 -24.34 13.01
C ASN A 6 -9.91 -23.32 12.16
N PHE A 7 -11.08 -23.70 11.62
CA PHE A 7 -11.92 -22.79 10.83
C PHE A 7 -12.50 -21.66 11.67
N SER A 8 -12.84 -21.94 12.94
CA SER A 8 -13.30 -20.93 13.90
C SER A 8 -12.21 -19.93 14.30
N LYS A 9 -10.93 -20.34 14.32
CA LYS A 9 -9.82 -19.43 14.66
C LYS A 9 -9.44 -18.51 13.50
N VAL A 10 -9.49 -19.00 12.26
CA VAL A 10 -9.29 -18.17 11.05
C VAL A 10 -10.46 -17.22 10.85
N LEU A 11 -11.69 -17.67 11.11
CA LEU A 11 -12.89 -16.83 11.05
C LEU A 11 -12.87 -15.71 12.09
N VAL A 12 -12.33 -15.95 13.30
CA VAL A 12 -12.22 -14.93 14.37
C VAL A 12 -11.11 -13.90 14.10
N VAL A 13 -10.03 -14.28 13.40
CA VAL A 13 -9.01 -13.32 12.94
C VAL A 13 -9.57 -12.43 11.81
N PHE A 14 -10.40 -12.99 10.92
CA PHE A 14 -11.10 -12.24 9.88
C PHE A 14 -12.23 -11.36 10.45
N LEU A 15 -12.96 -11.84 11.46
CA LEU A 15 -14.02 -11.06 12.14
C LEU A 15 -13.45 -9.92 13.01
N ALA A 16 -12.27 -10.12 13.61
CA ALA A 16 -11.58 -9.05 14.33
C ALA A 16 -11.08 -7.95 13.39
N PHE A 17 -10.78 -8.27 12.13
CA PHE A 17 -10.45 -7.30 11.09
C PHE A 17 -11.72 -6.57 10.58
N LEU A 18 -12.86 -7.26 10.49
CA LEU A 18 -14.15 -6.69 10.10
C LEU A 18 -14.80 -5.80 11.16
N LEU A 19 -14.64 -6.11 12.45
CA LEU A 19 -15.26 -5.33 13.53
C LEU A 19 -14.56 -4.01 13.81
N ILE A 20 -13.27 -3.87 13.48
CA ILE A 20 -12.54 -2.59 13.54
C ILE A 20 -13.01 -1.63 12.43
N PHE A 21 -13.61 -2.13 11.35
CA PHE A 21 -14.13 -1.31 10.24
C PHE A 21 -15.62 -0.94 10.35
N SER A 22 -16.34 -1.44 11.36
CA SER A 22 -17.81 -1.31 11.41
C SER A 22 -18.35 -0.04 12.09
N GLY A 23 -17.51 0.93 12.42
CA GLY A 23 -18.00 2.22 12.90
C GLY A 23 -16.92 3.28 12.95
N LEU A 24 -17.16 4.39 12.24
CA LEU A 24 -16.39 5.65 12.20
C LEU A 24 -15.46 5.84 11.00
N VAL A 25 -15.96 5.70 9.77
CA VAL A 25 -15.48 6.57 8.68
C VAL A 25 -16.68 7.01 7.85
N THR A 26 -17.32 8.11 8.23
CA THR A 26 -18.19 8.83 7.29
C THR A 26 -17.34 9.26 6.09
N PRO A 27 -17.68 8.88 4.84
CA PRO A 27 -16.99 9.41 3.68
C PRO A 27 -17.52 10.83 3.40
N SER A 28 -16.63 11.81 3.19
CA SER A 28 -16.83 13.00 2.32
C SER A 28 -16.06 14.28 2.71
N SER A 29 -14.83 14.17 3.21
CA SER A 29 -13.92 15.32 3.12
C SER A 29 -12.52 14.87 2.74
N ILE A 30 -12.28 14.72 1.45
CA ILE A 30 -10.91 14.78 0.93
C ILE A 30 -10.40 16.17 1.32
N LYS A 31 -9.36 16.23 2.15
CA LYS A 31 -8.78 17.50 2.59
C LYS A 31 -8.38 18.30 1.34
N ALA A 32 -8.58 19.62 1.35
CA ALA A 32 -8.19 20.49 0.23
C ALA A 32 -6.72 20.29 -0.19
N GLU A 33 -5.83 20.07 0.78
CA GLU A 33 -4.42 19.76 0.55
C GLU A 33 -4.18 18.47 -0.26
N VAL A 34 -5.07 17.48 -0.14
CA VAL A 34 -4.99 16.24 -0.93
C VAL A 34 -5.45 16.50 -2.36
N LEU A 35 -6.49 17.31 -2.57
CA LEU A 35 -6.99 17.68 -3.90
C LEU A 35 -5.92 18.35 -4.75
N ASP A 36 -5.14 19.27 -4.18
CA ASP A 36 -4.04 19.94 -4.89
C ASP A 36 -2.94 18.97 -5.35
N LYS A 37 -2.77 17.84 -4.65
CA LYS A 37 -1.77 16.80 -4.97
C LYS A 37 -2.25 15.77 -5.99
N LEU A 38 -3.53 15.76 -6.37
CA LEU A 38 -4.08 14.77 -7.30
C LEU A 38 -3.67 14.99 -8.76
N ASN A 39 -3.03 16.12 -9.11
CA ASN A 39 -2.33 16.33 -10.37
C ASN A 39 -3.13 15.94 -11.64
N GLY A 40 -4.38 16.39 -11.72
CA GLY A 40 -5.31 16.11 -12.83
C GLY A 40 -6.12 14.83 -12.68
N VAL A 41 -5.99 14.10 -11.57
CA VAL A 41 -6.87 12.98 -11.24
C VAL A 41 -8.16 13.47 -10.56
N GLU A 42 -9.28 13.04 -11.12
CA GLU A 42 -10.64 13.28 -10.62
C GLU A 42 -11.07 12.14 -9.68
N VAL A 43 -11.63 12.47 -8.51
CA VAL A 43 -12.21 11.48 -7.60
C VAL A 43 -13.71 11.35 -7.87
N LEU A 44 -14.10 10.27 -8.55
CA LEU A 44 -15.49 9.99 -8.91
C LEU A 44 -16.29 9.38 -7.75
N ALA A 45 -15.62 8.57 -6.92
CA ALA A 45 -16.20 8.01 -5.70
C ALA A 45 -15.13 7.79 -4.63
N ASN A 46 -15.49 8.04 -3.39
CA ASN A 46 -14.73 7.64 -2.21
C ASN A 46 -15.73 7.38 -1.09
N ASN A 47 -16.14 6.12 -0.93
CA ASN A 47 -17.14 5.71 0.04
C ASN A 47 -16.80 4.31 0.58
N GLU A 48 -17.63 3.79 1.49
CA GLU A 48 -17.42 2.49 2.15
C GLU A 48 -17.33 1.30 1.20
N LYS A 49 -17.82 1.43 -0.04
CA LYS A 49 -17.82 0.34 -1.03
C LYS A 49 -16.62 0.44 -1.96
N GLU A 50 -16.31 1.63 -2.45
CA GLU A 50 -15.26 1.81 -3.45
C GLU A 50 -14.56 3.18 -3.37
N ILE A 51 -13.32 3.19 -3.84
CA ILE A 51 -12.64 4.39 -4.32
C ILE A 51 -12.56 4.29 -5.84
N ARG A 52 -13.01 5.32 -6.54
CA ARG A 52 -12.99 5.41 -8.00
C ARG A 52 -12.31 6.70 -8.43
N LEU A 53 -11.24 6.54 -9.18
CA LEU A 53 -10.39 7.62 -9.68
C LEU A 53 -10.40 7.62 -11.19
N LYS A 54 -10.34 8.80 -11.79
CA LYS A 54 -10.29 8.99 -13.24
C LYS A 54 -9.18 9.96 -13.59
N VAL A 55 -8.47 9.69 -14.67
CA VAL A 55 -7.51 10.63 -15.26
C VAL A 55 -7.70 10.65 -16.77
N GLU A 56 -7.46 11.80 -17.37
CA GLU A 56 -7.37 11.95 -18.82
C GLU A 56 -5.99 12.52 -19.19
N VAL A 57 -5.30 11.86 -20.11
CA VAL A 57 -3.99 12.30 -20.62
C VAL A 57 -4.01 12.15 -22.13
N ASP A 58 -3.85 13.25 -22.88
CA ASP A 58 -3.77 13.24 -24.35
C ASP A 58 -4.91 12.46 -25.06
N GLY A 59 -6.16 12.63 -24.59
CA GLY A 59 -7.34 11.95 -25.14
C GLY A 59 -7.50 10.49 -24.73
N LEU A 60 -6.63 10.00 -23.83
CA LEU A 60 -6.76 8.71 -23.19
C LEU A 60 -7.38 8.85 -21.81
N ILE A 61 -8.41 8.07 -21.52
CA ILE A 61 -9.00 7.98 -20.17
C ILE A 61 -8.58 6.69 -19.48
N GLY A 62 -8.14 6.83 -18.24
CA GLY A 62 -7.97 5.73 -17.29
C GLY A 62 -8.93 5.89 -16.10
N VAL A 63 -9.56 4.79 -15.68
CA VAL A 63 -10.41 4.73 -14.50
C VAL A 63 -9.93 3.59 -13.60
N LEU A 64 -9.49 3.92 -12.39
CA LEU A 64 -9.09 2.95 -11.37
C LEU A 64 -10.19 2.81 -10.33
N VAL A 65 -10.50 1.57 -9.95
CA VAL A 65 -11.45 1.23 -8.90
C VAL A 65 -10.75 0.35 -7.86
N GLN A 66 -10.81 0.76 -6.60
CA GLN A 66 -10.50 -0.08 -5.45
C GLN A 66 -11.78 -0.48 -4.74
N ASP A 67 -12.08 -1.78 -4.70
CA ASP A 67 -13.11 -2.33 -3.84
C ASP A 67 -12.64 -2.26 -2.37
N GLN A 68 -13.39 -1.58 -1.51
CA GLN A 68 -12.99 -1.37 -0.11
C GLN A 68 -13.11 -2.64 0.75
N ALA A 69 -13.93 -3.62 0.38
CA ALA A 69 -14.07 -4.84 1.17
C ALA A 69 -12.91 -5.83 0.90
N THR A 70 -12.47 -5.91 -0.34
CA THR A 70 -11.53 -6.92 -0.85
C THR A 70 -10.17 -6.34 -1.24
N ARG A 71 -10.05 -5.01 -1.29
CA ARG A 71 -8.86 -4.26 -1.74
C ARG A 71 -8.43 -4.56 -3.17
N LYS A 72 -9.28 -5.25 -3.95
CA LYS A 72 -9.03 -5.55 -5.36
C LYS A 72 -9.01 -4.27 -6.18
N LEU A 73 -8.03 -4.19 -7.07
CA LEU A 73 -7.85 -3.08 -7.98
C LEU A 73 -8.24 -3.51 -9.39
N THR A 74 -9.13 -2.76 -10.00
CA THR A 74 -9.51 -2.91 -11.41
C THR A 74 -9.25 -1.60 -12.11
N MET A 75 -8.64 -1.66 -13.29
CA MET A 75 -8.44 -0.48 -14.14
C MET A 75 -9.15 -0.67 -15.48
N THR A 76 -9.80 0.38 -15.94
CA THR A 76 -10.42 0.46 -17.26
C THR A 76 -9.75 1.57 -18.05
N THR A 77 -9.40 1.32 -19.31
CA THR A 77 -8.84 2.34 -20.20
C THR A 77 -9.57 2.38 -21.53
N PHE A 78 -9.68 3.57 -22.12
CA PHE A 78 -10.28 3.80 -23.45
C PHE A 78 -9.89 5.17 -24.00
N GLU A 79 -9.91 5.31 -25.32
CA GLU A 79 -9.68 6.60 -26.00
C GLU A 79 -11.00 7.37 -26.18
N THR A 80 -11.00 8.67 -25.88
CA THR A 80 -12.19 9.54 -25.95
C THR A 80 -12.74 9.66 -27.37
N THR A 81 -11.87 9.60 -28.37
CA THR A 81 -12.22 9.68 -29.79
C THR A 81 -12.92 8.42 -30.30
N LYS A 82 -12.76 7.28 -29.61
CA LYS A 82 -13.27 5.97 -30.03
C LYS A 82 -14.43 5.48 -29.16
N SER A 83 -14.58 5.98 -27.94
CA SER A 83 -15.60 5.51 -27.00
C SER A 83 -15.91 6.54 -25.91
N SER A 84 -17.16 6.54 -25.43
CA SER A 84 -17.58 7.30 -24.23
C SER A 84 -18.48 6.41 -23.36
N PRO A 85 -17.89 5.39 -22.72
CA PRO A 85 -18.62 4.45 -21.88
C PRO A 85 -19.21 5.13 -20.63
N ASN A 86 -20.44 4.79 -20.24
CA ASN A 86 -21.04 5.22 -18.97
C ASN A 86 -20.35 4.55 -17.77
N LEU A 87 -19.27 5.11 -17.24
CA LEU A 87 -18.39 4.56 -16.19
C LEU A 87 -19.03 3.92 -14.92
N PHE A 88 -20.36 4.02 -14.74
CA PHE A 88 -21.14 3.46 -13.65
C PHE A 88 -21.96 2.21 -14.01
N SER A 89 -21.99 1.78 -15.27
CA SER A 89 -22.68 0.56 -15.72
C SER A 89 -21.79 -0.69 -15.65
N ALA A 90 -22.38 -1.86 -15.42
CA ALA A 90 -21.66 -3.14 -15.36
C ALA A 90 -21.31 -3.72 -16.76
N ASN A 91 -21.92 -3.19 -17.84
CA ASN A 91 -21.91 -3.82 -19.17
C ASN A 91 -20.80 -3.32 -20.12
N PHE A 92 -19.67 -2.80 -19.62
CA PHE A 92 -18.58 -2.28 -20.49
C PHE A 92 -17.69 -3.31 -21.15
N LEU A 93 -17.75 -4.56 -20.68
CA LEU A 93 -16.82 -5.62 -21.04
C LEU A 93 -16.86 -6.02 -22.54
N ASN A 94 -17.91 -5.66 -23.27
CA ASN A 94 -18.09 -6.06 -24.66
C ASN A 94 -17.70 -4.99 -25.70
N ASN A 95 -17.13 -3.85 -25.26
CA ASN A 95 -16.65 -2.83 -26.19
C ASN A 95 -15.17 -3.06 -26.52
N GLU A 96 -14.86 -3.29 -27.79
CA GLU A 96 -13.50 -3.57 -28.27
C GLU A 96 -12.50 -2.43 -28.02
N ASN A 97 -13.00 -1.20 -27.87
CA ASN A 97 -12.21 -0.01 -27.57
C ASN A 97 -12.07 0.26 -26.06
N VAL A 98 -12.55 -0.66 -25.22
CA VAL A 98 -12.45 -0.58 -23.77
C VAL A 98 -11.65 -1.77 -23.28
N HIS A 99 -10.54 -1.48 -22.62
CA HIS A 99 -9.67 -2.49 -22.03
C HIS A 99 -9.86 -2.51 -20.52
N GLN A 100 -9.91 -3.72 -19.94
CA GLN A 100 -10.06 -3.90 -18.50
C GLN A 100 -8.94 -4.78 -17.96
N TYR A 101 -8.41 -4.35 -16.83
CA TYR A 101 -7.25 -4.94 -16.20
C TYR A 101 -7.52 -5.22 -14.72
N SER A 102 -7.13 -6.39 -14.24
CA SER A 102 -6.92 -6.62 -12.82
C SER A 102 -5.51 -6.17 -12.47
N LEU A 103 -5.38 -5.36 -11.42
CA LEU A 103 -4.08 -4.88 -10.93
C LEU A 103 -3.75 -5.53 -9.58
N ARG A 104 -2.48 -5.83 -9.37
CA ARG A 104 -1.92 -6.21 -8.08
C ARG A 104 -0.70 -5.34 -7.81
N LEU A 105 -0.76 -4.58 -6.72
CA LEU A 105 0.38 -3.85 -6.22
C LEU A 105 1.32 -4.85 -5.55
N ASN A 106 2.50 -5.06 -6.13
CA ASN A 106 3.51 -5.99 -5.63
C ASN A 106 4.40 -5.30 -4.60
N ASP A 107 4.79 -4.06 -4.90
CA ASP A 107 5.59 -3.21 -4.03
C ASP A 107 5.39 -1.72 -4.34
N PHE A 108 5.93 -0.85 -3.51
CA PHE A 108 6.03 0.59 -3.72
C PHE A 108 7.39 1.08 -3.22
N THR A 109 8.17 1.67 -4.11
CA THR A 109 9.50 2.24 -3.83
C THR A 109 9.48 3.76 -4.02
N ASP A 110 10.61 4.41 -3.82
CA ASP A 110 10.76 5.85 -4.05
C ASP A 110 10.54 6.23 -5.52
N ASN A 111 10.76 5.29 -6.44
CA ASN A 111 10.56 5.49 -7.88
C ASN A 111 9.13 5.13 -8.33
N GLY A 112 8.28 4.62 -7.43
CA GLY A 112 6.86 4.41 -7.66
C GLY A 112 6.38 2.97 -7.42
N ALA A 113 5.20 2.68 -7.97
CA ALA A 113 4.50 1.42 -7.74
C ALA A 113 5.01 0.29 -8.65
N HIS A 114 5.34 -0.85 -8.05
CA HIS A 114 5.59 -2.10 -8.76
C HIS A 114 4.27 -2.85 -8.90
N ILE A 115 3.78 -3.04 -10.12
CA ILE A 115 2.44 -3.61 -10.35
C ILE A 115 2.47 -4.80 -11.29
N THR A 116 1.69 -5.83 -10.97
CA THR A 116 1.28 -6.85 -11.92
C THR A 116 -0.05 -6.45 -12.53
N ILE A 117 -0.13 -6.52 -13.85
CA ILE A 117 -1.29 -6.20 -14.65
C ILE A 117 -1.73 -7.48 -15.34
N GLN A 118 -3.01 -7.80 -15.27
CA GLN A 118 -3.62 -8.88 -16.02
C GLN A 118 -4.76 -8.36 -16.87
N ASP A 119 -4.73 -8.60 -18.17
CA ASP A 119 -5.85 -8.28 -19.06
C ASP A 119 -7.00 -9.25 -18.80
N GLN A 120 -8.20 -8.72 -18.58
CA GLN A 120 -9.36 -9.55 -18.21
C GLN A 120 -9.97 -10.31 -19.40
N LYS A 121 -9.69 -9.88 -20.63
CA LYS A 121 -10.18 -10.53 -21.85
C LYS A 121 -9.25 -11.65 -22.30
N THR A 122 -7.93 -11.41 -22.35
CA THR A 122 -6.95 -12.41 -22.84
C THR A 122 -6.36 -13.25 -21.72
N GLY A 123 -6.37 -12.75 -20.48
CA GLY A 123 -5.76 -13.41 -19.33
C GLY A 123 -4.24 -13.30 -19.29
N GLU A 124 -3.62 -12.66 -20.28
CA GLU A 124 -2.20 -12.39 -20.35
C GLU A 124 -1.76 -11.50 -19.16
N ILE A 125 -0.50 -11.62 -18.75
CA ILE A 125 0.04 -10.99 -17.55
C ILE A 125 1.30 -10.23 -17.91
N ALA A 126 1.46 -9.04 -17.34
CA ALA A 126 2.67 -8.25 -17.45
C ALA A 126 2.99 -7.53 -16.13
N THR A 127 4.22 -7.05 -16.00
CA THR A 127 4.73 -6.44 -14.77
C THR A 127 5.39 -5.11 -15.06
N TYR A 128 5.01 -4.07 -14.32
CA TYR A 128 5.63 -2.76 -14.36
C TYR A 128 6.50 -2.61 -13.13
N ASN A 129 7.78 -2.34 -13.35
CA ASN A 129 8.74 -2.00 -12.33
C ASN A 129 9.45 -0.70 -12.76
N PRO A 130 9.20 0.44 -12.08
CA PRO A 130 9.84 1.71 -12.41
C PRO A 130 11.36 1.69 -12.19
N ASP A 131 11.88 0.72 -11.43
CA ASP A 131 13.32 0.54 -11.19
C ASP A 131 14.04 -0.19 -12.35
N GLU A 132 13.28 -0.79 -13.29
CA GLU A 132 13.82 -1.55 -14.41
C GLU A 132 13.69 -0.78 -15.73
N ASN A 133 14.79 -0.67 -16.48
CA ASN A 133 14.80 -0.06 -17.82
C ASN A 133 14.12 -0.92 -18.90
N VAL A 134 13.75 -2.16 -18.61
CA VAL A 134 13.18 -3.11 -19.59
C VAL A 134 11.86 -3.64 -19.08
N SER A 135 10.83 -2.97 -19.52
CA SER A 135 9.44 -3.30 -19.26
C SER A 135 9.03 -4.45 -20.19
N SER A 136 8.52 -5.57 -19.68
CA SER A 136 8.17 -6.80 -20.45
C SER A 136 6.86 -6.68 -21.26
N PHE A 137 6.59 -5.49 -21.79
CA PHE A 137 5.28 -5.04 -22.28
C PHE A 137 5.17 -4.98 -23.81
N ILE A 138 5.24 -6.13 -24.50
CA ILE A 138 5.02 -6.11 -25.96
C ILE A 138 3.54 -5.83 -26.31
N TRP A 139 2.61 -6.06 -25.37
CA TRP A 139 1.16 -6.11 -25.62
C TRP A 139 0.32 -5.17 -24.73
N VAL A 140 0.92 -4.60 -23.68
CA VAL A 140 0.29 -3.61 -22.80
C VAL A 140 0.79 -2.23 -23.20
N ILE A 141 -0.06 -1.52 -23.94
CA ILE A 141 0.22 -0.24 -24.58
C ILE A 141 0.73 0.81 -23.54
N PRO A 142 1.50 1.86 -23.94
CA PRO A 142 1.81 3.06 -23.15
C PRO A 142 0.65 3.66 -22.32
N LEU A 143 -0.59 3.31 -22.65
CA LEU A 143 -1.79 3.61 -21.87
C LEU A 143 -1.62 3.38 -20.37
N ILE A 144 -1.14 2.20 -19.94
CA ILE A 144 -1.04 1.86 -18.51
C ILE A 144 0.10 2.58 -17.82
N GLU A 145 1.23 2.77 -18.50
CA GLU A 145 2.37 3.45 -17.92
C GLU A 145 2.02 4.89 -17.54
N VAL A 146 1.36 5.62 -18.46
CA VAL A 146 1.03 7.03 -18.26
C VAL A 146 -0.14 7.22 -17.28
N VAL A 147 -1.25 6.48 -17.46
CA VAL A 147 -2.44 6.69 -16.61
C VAL A 147 -2.40 5.87 -15.33
N GLY A 148 -1.82 4.67 -15.37
CA GLY A 148 -1.81 3.73 -14.25
C GLY A 148 -0.94 4.22 -13.11
N ALA A 149 0.27 4.70 -13.39
CA ALA A 149 1.15 5.27 -12.37
C ALA A 149 0.46 6.43 -11.63
N LYS A 150 -0.09 7.41 -12.37
CA LYS A 150 -0.85 8.54 -11.81
C LYS A 150 -2.04 8.10 -10.96
N LEU A 151 -2.81 7.11 -11.43
CA LEU A 151 -3.98 6.62 -10.71
C LEU A 151 -3.59 5.88 -9.42
N ILE A 152 -2.50 5.10 -9.42
CA ILE A 152 -2.02 4.41 -8.22
C ILE A 152 -1.45 5.40 -7.20
N GLU A 153 -0.70 6.41 -7.64
CA GLU A 153 -0.24 7.49 -6.75
C GLU A 153 -1.42 8.25 -6.13
N ALA A 154 -2.41 8.61 -6.94
CA ALA A 154 -3.63 9.25 -6.44
C ALA A 154 -4.41 8.34 -5.48
N LEU A 155 -4.44 7.03 -5.73
CA LEU A 155 -5.07 6.06 -4.82
C LEU A 155 -4.42 6.10 -3.43
N LEU A 156 -3.09 6.08 -3.35
CA LEU A 156 -2.38 6.15 -2.08
C LEU A 156 -2.63 7.46 -1.32
N LEU A 157 -2.85 8.56 -2.04
CA LEU A 157 -3.21 9.84 -1.41
C LEU A 157 -4.62 9.81 -0.79
N VAL A 158 -5.60 9.17 -1.42
CA VAL A 158 -6.99 9.19 -0.95
C VAL A 158 -7.42 8.01 -0.10
N THR A 159 -6.74 6.86 -0.23
CA THR A 159 -7.12 5.65 0.52
C THR A 159 -6.56 5.67 1.94
N ALA A 160 -7.29 5.04 2.85
CA ALA A 160 -6.80 4.72 4.18
C ALA A 160 -6.05 3.39 4.22
N VAL A 161 -6.39 2.45 3.31
CA VAL A 161 -5.83 1.09 3.28
C VAL A 161 -5.56 0.64 1.84
N VAL A 162 -4.39 0.06 1.63
CA VAL A 162 -3.97 -0.54 0.36
C VAL A 162 -3.46 -1.96 0.58
N ALA A 163 -3.71 -2.85 -0.38
CA ALA A 163 -3.15 -4.20 -0.36
C ALA A 163 -1.86 -4.25 -1.20
N ILE A 164 -0.76 -4.68 -0.60
CA ILE A 164 0.55 -4.87 -1.23
C ILE A 164 0.96 -6.30 -1.07
N ASN A 165 1.21 -6.98 -2.19
CA ASN A 165 1.52 -8.40 -2.22
C ASN A 165 0.48 -9.26 -1.45
N GLY A 166 -0.79 -8.83 -1.44
CA GLY A 166 -1.88 -9.50 -0.72
C GLY A 166 -1.93 -9.22 0.79
N MET A 167 -1.12 -8.30 1.31
CA MET A 167 -1.17 -7.84 2.70
C MET A 167 -1.71 -6.42 2.77
N ASP A 168 -2.65 -6.17 3.67
CA ASP A 168 -3.19 -4.83 3.90
C ASP A 168 -2.20 -3.97 4.70
N PHE A 169 -2.04 -2.74 4.25
CA PHE A 169 -1.30 -1.67 4.90
C PHE A 169 -2.23 -0.48 5.06
N ALA A 170 -2.30 0.07 6.27
CA ALA A 170 -3.09 1.25 6.60
C ALA A 170 -2.18 2.45 6.91
N LYS A 171 -2.64 3.66 6.60
CA LYS A 171 -1.90 4.88 6.95
C LYS A 171 -1.71 4.98 8.46
N THR A 172 -0.51 5.37 8.88
CA THR A 172 -0.15 5.43 10.31
C THR A 172 -1.03 6.40 11.08
N ASP A 173 -1.34 7.57 10.50
CA ASP A 173 -2.20 8.59 11.12
C ASP A 173 -3.59 8.07 11.49
N SER A 174 -4.06 7.04 10.78
CA SER A 174 -5.40 6.47 10.91
C SER A 174 -5.49 5.42 12.02
N ILE A 175 -4.38 4.72 12.35
CA ILE A 175 -4.41 3.56 13.25
C ILE A 175 -3.40 3.59 14.40
N ALA A 176 -2.37 4.46 14.36
CA ALA A 176 -1.28 4.46 15.35
C ALA A 176 -1.77 4.57 16.80
N ALA A 177 -2.66 5.52 17.07
CA ALA A 177 -3.18 5.75 18.42
C ALA A 177 -3.93 4.52 18.96
N GLU A 178 -4.73 3.87 18.13
CA GLU A 178 -5.44 2.66 18.51
C GLU A 178 -4.47 1.52 18.82
N LEU A 179 -3.47 1.30 17.96
CA LEU A 179 -2.48 0.24 18.17
C LEU A 179 -1.67 0.45 19.45
N ARG A 180 -1.32 1.70 19.78
CA ARG A 180 -0.65 2.06 21.04
C ARG A 180 -1.52 1.74 22.26
N ASN A 181 -2.84 1.95 22.17
CA ASN A 181 -3.78 1.80 23.28
C ASN A 181 -4.31 0.37 23.49
N ASN A 182 -4.49 -0.42 22.42
CA ASN A 182 -5.13 -1.74 22.47
C ASN A 182 -4.26 -2.78 23.23
N GLN A 183 -2.93 -2.60 23.26
CA GLN A 183 -1.95 -3.47 23.92
C GLN A 183 -1.99 -4.97 23.55
N LYS A 184 -2.75 -5.36 22.53
CA LYS A 184 -2.89 -6.75 22.09
C LYS A 184 -1.64 -7.29 21.39
N TYR A 185 -0.97 -6.46 20.60
CA TYR A 185 0.28 -6.81 19.92
C TYR A 185 1.33 -5.75 20.19
N ASP A 186 2.60 -6.14 20.09
CA ASP A 186 3.74 -5.24 20.32
C ASP A 186 4.30 -4.66 19.01
N HIS A 187 4.26 -5.44 17.92
CA HIS A 187 4.95 -5.15 16.67
C HIS A 187 4.06 -5.45 15.47
N TYR A 188 4.30 -4.71 14.39
CA TYR A 188 3.54 -4.74 13.15
C TYR A 188 4.48 -4.59 11.96
N TYR A 189 4.08 -5.11 10.81
CA TYR A 189 4.72 -4.74 9.55
C TYR A 189 4.67 -3.23 9.36
N ALA A 190 5.75 -2.64 8.84
CA ALA A 190 5.70 -1.28 8.31
C ALA A 190 6.33 -1.22 6.92
N LYS A 191 5.95 -0.17 6.19
CA LYS A 191 6.53 0.21 4.91
C LYS A 191 6.39 1.72 4.75
N ILE A 192 7.44 2.37 4.25
CA ILE A 192 7.37 3.77 3.87
C ILE A 192 6.83 3.86 2.43
N MET A 193 5.79 4.66 2.23
CA MET A 193 5.18 4.90 0.91
C MET A 193 4.73 6.34 0.82
N GLN A 194 5.02 6.99 -0.31
CA GLN A 194 4.74 8.42 -0.52
C GLN A 194 5.21 9.29 0.65
N LYS A 195 6.41 9.00 1.16
CA LYS A 195 7.02 9.74 2.27
C LYS A 195 6.26 9.65 3.60
N ASP A 196 5.38 8.66 3.74
CA ASP A 196 4.65 8.39 4.98
C ASP A 196 4.83 6.92 5.40
N VAL A 197 4.63 6.62 6.68
CA VAL A 197 4.67 5.24 7.19
C VAL A 197 3.28 4.63 7.05
N TRP A 198 3.24 3.39 6.59
CA TRP A 198 2.05 2.57 6.56
C TRP A 198 2.27 1.31 7.37
N ILE A 199 1.26 0.92 8.14
CA ILE A 199 1.32 -0.17 9.10
C ILE A 199 0.47 -1.33 8.59
N GLY A 200 1.07 -2.51 8.53
CA GLY A 200 0.40 -3.74 8.16
C GLY A 200 0.07 -4.63 9.35
N SER A 201 -0.16 -5.91 9.07
CA SER A 201 -0.53 -6.91 10.08
C SER A 201 0.46 -7.02 11.24
N ALA A 202 -0.07 -7.41 12.41
CA ALA A 202 0.73 -7.70 13.59
C ALA A 202 1.73 -8.84 13.35
N ILE A 203 2.90 -8.74 13.97
CA ILE A 203 3.99 -9.73 13.88
C ILE A 203 4.57 -10.04 15.26
N SER A 204 5.20 -11.19 15.41
CA SER A 204 5.97 -11.50 16.62
C SER A 204 7.22 -10.64 16.70
N GLU A 205 7.77 -10.48 17.90
CA GLU A 205 9.07 -9.83 18.10
C GLU A 205 10.19 -10.50 17.28
N SER A 206 10.21 -11.83 17.21
CA SER A 206 11.19 -12.56 16.40
C SER A 206 11.09 -12.22 14.91
N VAL A 207 9.87 -12.11 14.37
CA VAL A 207 9.66 -11.70 12.98
C VAL A 207 10.03 -10.24 12.79
N ALA A 208 9.72 -9.35 13.73
CA ALA A 208 10.13 -7.96 13.70
C ALA A 208 11.66 -7.80 13.68
N VAL A 209 12.38 -8.57 14.52
CA VAL A 209 13.85 -8.57 14.59
C VAL A 209 14.47 -9.04 13.28
N THR A 210 14.00 -10.18 12.74
CA THR A 210 14.47 -10.69 11.45
C THR A 210 14.14 -9.74 10.30
N ARG A 211 12.96 -9.12 10.34
CA ARG A 211 12.52 -8.17 9.31
C ARG A 211 13.38 -6.91 9.30
N LEU A 212 13.69 -6.37 10.48
CA LEU A 212 14.48 -5.15 10.62
C LEU A 212 15.95 -5.37 10.26
N GLY A 213 16.50 -6.54 10.60
CA GLY A 213 17.91 -6.88 10.35
C GLY A 213 18.24 -7.07 8.88
N SER A 214 19.45 -6.69 8.49
CA SER A 214 20.10 -7.20 7.27
C SER A 214 20.57 -8.63 7.51
N PHE A 215 20.43 -9.49 6.50
CA PHE A 215 21.01 -10.82 6.55
C PHE A 215 22.55 -10.70 6.46
N ASN A 216 23.28 -11.22 7.45
CA ASN A 216 24.74 -11.37 7.44
C ASN A 216 25.60 -10.08 7.36
N GLY A 217 25.08 -8.91 7.77
CA GLY A 217 25.88 -7.68 7.82
C GLY A 217 26.27 -7.14 6.44
N ASP A 218 25.59 -7.59 5.39
CA ASP A 218 25.69 -7.01 4.06
C ASP A 218 25.00 -5.65 4.05
N SER A 219 25.78 -4.59 3.82
CA SER A 219 25.29 -3.22 3.70
C SER A 219 24.39 -3.00 2.48
N ASN A 220 24.36 -3.95 1.54
CA ASN A 220 23.51 -3.90 0.36
C ASN A 220 22.15 -4.58 0.57
N VAL A 221 21.95 -5.29 1.70
CA VAL A 221 20.65 -5.86 2.07
C VAL A 221 19.91 -4.85 2.93
N THR A 222 18.94 -4.16 2.33
CA THR A 222 18.03 -3.29 3.05
C THR A 222 17.07 -4.15 3.88
N GLY A 223 17.18 -4.06 5.20
CA GLY A 223 16.15 -4.57 6.10
C GLY A 223 14.83 -3.84 5.84
N ASN A 224 13.71 -4.46 6.22
CA ASN A 224 12.39 -3.84 6.06
C ASN A 224 11.94 -3.14 7.34
N ASP A 225 11.05 -2.17 7.20
CA ASP A 225 10.55 -1.39 8.32
C ASP A 225 9.60 -2.18 9.24
N VAL A 226 9.60 -1.78 10.51
CA VAL A 226 8.73 -2.30 11.56
C VAL A 226 8.09 -1.16 12.33
N TRP A 227 6.81 -1.29 12.67
CA TRP A 227 6.14 -0.42 13.62
C TRP A 227 6.00 -1.13 14.97
N SER A 228 6.33 -0.44 16.05
CA SER A 228 6.14 -0.95 17.41
C SER A 228 5.18 -0.05 18.18
N ARG A 229 4.38 -0.60 19.09
CA ARG A 229 3.40 0.19 19.85
C ARG A 229 4.00 1.18 20.86
N SER A 230 5.31 1.15 21.08
CA SER A 230 5.97 2.02 22.05
C SER A 230 7.46 2.15 21.78
N MET A 231 8.04 3.25 22.27
CA MET A 231 9.46 3.57 22.18
C MET A 231 10.36 2.43 22.68
N SER A 232 10.06 1.85 23.85
CA SER A 232 10.88 0.78 24.43
C SER A 232 10.84 -0.51 23.59
N LYS A 233 9.70 -0.79 22.94
CA LYS A 233 9.54 -1.94 22.04
C LYS A 233 10.30 -1.74 20.74
N ALA A 234 10.26 -0.55 20.15
CA ALA A 234 11.09 -0.23 18.97
C ALA A 234 12.59 -0.34 19.29
N ALA A 235 13.05 0.25 20.40
CA ALA A 235 14.43 0.14 20.85
C ALA A 235 14.87 -1.31 21.05
N LEU A 236 14.01 -2.16 21.61
CA LEU A 236 14.28 -3.58 21.81
C LEU A 236 14.46 -4.34 20.49
N VAL A 237 13.61 -4.09 19.50
CA VAL A 237 13.72 -4.70 18.16
C VAL A 237 15.03 -4.28 17.50
N ALA A 238 15.33 -2.98 17.50
CA ALA A 238 16.57 -2.44 16.93
C ALA A 238 17.83 -3.01 17.61
N LYS A 239 17.81 -3.12 18.94
CA LYS A 239 18.89 -3.74 19.73
C LYS A 239 19.10 -5.20 19.36
N LYS A 240 18.03 -5.99 19.32
CA LYS A 240 18.09 -7.43 18.99
C LYS A 240 18.54 -7.66 17.54
N ALA A 241 18.01 -6.87 16.59
CA ALA A 241 18.43 -6.92 15.18
C ALA A 241 19.91 -6.52 15.01
N GLY A 242 20.39 -5.59 15.83
CA GLY A 242 21.80 -5.17 15.90
C GLY A 242 22.73 -6.13 16.66
N GLY A 243 22.30 -7.36 16.97
CA GLY A 243 23.13 -8.33 17.71
C GLY A 243 23.33 -7.98 19.19
N GLY A 244 22.37 -7.27 19.80
CA GLY A 244 22.38 -6.89 21.21
C GLY A 244 23.12 -5.57 21.51
N LYS A 245 23.72 -4.93 20.50
CA LYS A 245 24.39 -3.63 20.64
C LYS A 245 23.39 -2.49 20.74
N GLU A 246 23.83 -1.39 21.35
CA GLU A 246 22.95 -0.25 21.61
C GLU A 246 22.45 0.38 20.30
N PRO A 247 21.12 0.52 20.12
CA PRO A 247 20.55 1.08 18.90
C PRO A 247 20.83 2.58 18.78
N ILE A 248 20.75 3.11 17.57
CA ILE A 248 20.86 4.55 17.31
C ILE A 248 19.45 5.15 17.28
N GLY A 249 19.21 6.18 18.08
CA GLY A 249 17.92 6.89 18.18
C GLY A 249 17.44 7.15 19.62
N PRO A 250 16.18 7.60 19.82
CA PRO A 250 15.20 7.79 18.76
C PRO A 250 15.57 8.98 17.88
N GLU A 251 15.47 8.81 16.57
CA GLU A 251 15.64 9.90 15.61
C GLU A 251 14.25 10.30 15.10
N ILE A 252 14.11 11.59 14.81
CA ILE A 252 13.04 12.10 13.95
C ILE A 252 13.78 12.84 12.85
N GLU A 253 13.46 12.52 11.60
CA GLU A 253 14.08 13.19 10.47
C GLU A 253 13.66 14.67 10.50
N LYS A 254 14.60 15.58 10.78
CA LYS A 254 14.33 17.02 10.90
C LYS A 254 14.58 17.72 9.56
N GLU A 255 13.54 18.45 9.12
CA GLU A 255 13.52 19.52 8.12
C GLU A 255 14.22 19.24 6.78
N GLY A 256 13.38 18.94 5.77
CA GLY A 256 13.73 19.06 4.36
C GLY A 256 13.90 17.72 3.64
N LEU A 257 12.91 17.39 2.80
CA LEU A 257 12.93 16.37 1.73
C LEU A 257 12.38 14.96 2.01
N GLY A 258 11.85 14.67 3.18
CA GLY A 258 10.68 13.80 3.34
C GLY A 258 10.86 12.28 3.25
N PHE A 259 10.84 11.67 4.44
CA PHE A 259 10.21 10.39 4.76
C PHE A 259 9.56 10.48 6.16
N GLY A 260 8.70 9.51 6.51
CA GLY A 260 7.65 9.64 7.51
C GLY A 260 8.08 10.13 8.90
N TYR A 261 7.38 11.16 9.37
CA TYR A 261 7.57 11.95 10.60
C TYR A 261 7.45 11.19 11.95
N TYR A 262 7.78 9.90 11.98
CA TYR A 262 7.65 9.08 13.17
C TYR A 262 9.02 8.84 13.79
N TYR A 263 9.07 8.94 15.11
CA TYR A 263 10.25 8.58 15.86
C TYR A 263 10.60 7.12 15.57
N HIS A 264 11.89 6.87 15.34
CA HIS A 264 12.36 5.54 15.05
C HIS A 264 13.75 5.29 15.60
N TYR A 265 14.09 4.01 15.67
CA TYR A 265 15.44 3.54 15.97
C TYR A 265 16.01 2.81 14.75
N HIS A 266 17.34 2.91 14.63
CA HIS A 266 18.15 2.06 13.79
C HIS A 266 18.94 1.07 14.62
N THR A 267 19.43 0.01 13.98
CA THR A 267 20.50 -0.83 14.54
C THR A 267 21.76 0.01 14.82
N TRP A 268 22.66 -0.48 15.69
CA TRP A 268 23.88 0.23 16.11
C TRP A 268 24.79 0.70 14.95
N ASN A 269 24.79 -0.02 13.83
CA ASN A 269 25.56 0.26 12.62
C ASN A 269 24.70 0.87 11.50
N ARG A 270 23.43 1.21 11.79
CA ARG A 270 22.46 1.75 10.83
C ARG A 270 22.23 0.86 9.60
N VAL A 271 22.50 -0.44 9.71
CA VAL A 271 22.20 -1.42 8.66
C VAL A 271 20.83 -2.03 8.94
N GLY A 272 19.96 -2.08 7.93
CA GLY A 272 18.60 -2.59 8.06
C GLY A 272 17.54 -1.54 7.75
N GLY A 273 16.31 -1.79 8.20
CA GLY A 273 15.20 -0.84 8.08
C GLY A 273 15.06 0.09 9.29
N HIS A 274 13.89 0.72 9.41
CA HIS A 274 13.53 1.58 10.54
C HIS A 274 12.62 0.86 11.53
N SER A 275 12.87 1.06 12.83
CA SER A 275 11.97 0.61 13.90
C SER A 275 11.17 1.80 14.44
N PHE A 276 10.01 2.06 13.83
CA PHE A 276 9.10 3.16 14.18
C PHE A 276 8.30 2.89 15.45
N PHE A 277 7.79 3.94 16.08
CA PHE A 277 6.82 3.83 17.18
C PHE A 277 5.84 4.97 17.33
#